data_AF-A0AAD6YRZ3-F1
#
_entry.id   AF-A0AAD6YRZ3-F1
#
_cell.length_a   1.000
_cell.length_b   1.000
_cell.length_c   1.000
_cell.angle_alpha   90.00
_cell.angle_beta   90.00
_cell.angle_gamma   90.00
#
_symmetry.space_group_name_H-M   'P 1'
#
loop_
_entity.id
_entity.type
_entity.pdbx_description
1 polymer ?
#
loop_
_entity_poly.entity_id
_entity_poly.type
_entity_poly.pdbx_seq_one_letter_code
_entity_poly.pdbx_strand_id
1 'polypeptide(L)'
;IENYSRKPAEVYRRLRTRPGCPQFTETGWKALIQGEYVDFDSVSQALFGYRITNSDRWHQLWSLFASCGRFAFNKRGPEFDTYAEFIKGLFISTDLPHNVIACDKAIRTYLGTTTEYLFDDLHMFQRFQQAYLIPGGIHY
;
A
#
# COMPACT_ATOMS: atom_id res chain seq x y z
N ILE A 1 5.10 -22.13 -9.06
CA ILE A 1 4.61 -20.77 -8.75
C ILE A 1 3.11 -20.80 -8.98
N GLU A 2 2.30 -20.82 -7.92
CA GLU A 2 0.84 -20.85 -8.06
C GLU A 2 0.37 -19.56 -8.76
N ASN A 3 -0.36 -19.74 -9.86
CA ASN A 3 -0.73 -18.66 -10.78
C ASN A 3 -1.99 -17.95 -10.27
N TYR A 4 -1.86 -17.26 -9.13
CA TYR A 4 -2.95 -16.61 -8.39
C TYR A 4 -3.66 -15.49 -9.19
N SER A 5 -3.03 -14.98 -10.25
CA SER A 5 -3.56 -13.93 -11.12
C SER A 5 -4.74 -14.37 -12.00
N ARG A 6 -4.89 -15.67 -12.28
CA ARG A 6 -5.91 -16.15 -13.24
C ARG A 6 -7.34 -16.15 -12.70
N LYS A 7 -7.54 -16.15 -11.37
CA LYS A 7 -8.87 -16.19 -10.73
C LYS A 7 -8.87 -15.48 -9.36
N PRO A 8 -8.74 -14.15 -9.29
CA PRO A 8 -8.61 -13.41 -8.02
C PRO A 8 -9.79 -13.63 -7.05
N ALA A 9 -11.02 -13.77 -7.57
CA ALA A 9 -12.19 -14.08 -6.75
C ALA A 9 -12.11 -15.47 -6.08
N GLU A 10 -11.55 -16.47 -6.77
CA GLU A 10 -11.35 -17.81 -6.21
C GLU A 10 -10.23 -17.82 -5.16
N VAL A 11 -9.15 -17.09 -5.42
CA VAL A 11 -8.06 -16.92 -4.46
C VAL A 11 -8.58 -16.22 -3.20
N TYR A 12 -9.32 -15.12 -3.35
CA TYR A 12 -9.95 -14.43 -2.22
C TYR A 12 -10.91 -15.35 -1.44
N ARG A 13 -11.75 -16.12 -2.14
CA ARG A 13 -12.65 -17.10 -1.51
C ARG A 13 -11.88 -18.11 -0.65
N ARG A 14 -10.74 -18.61 -1.12
CA ARG A 14 -9.89 -19.52 -0.34
C ARG A 14 -9.24 -18.81 0.84
N LEU A 15 -8.72 -17.61 0.64
CA LEU A 15 -8.09 -16.83 1.70
C LEU A 15 -9.07 -16.54 2.84
N ARG A 16 -10.31 -16.13 2.56
CA ARG A 16 -11.30 -15.84 3.62
C ARG A 16 -11.69 -17.06 4.45
N THR A 17 -11.54 -18.27 3.91
CA THR A 17 -11.84 -19.51 4.65
C THR A 17 -10.72 -19.94 5.58
N ARG A 18 -9.51 -19.36 5.41
CA ARG A 18 -8.38 -19.67 6.28
C ARG A 18 -8.53 -18.93 7.61
N PRO A 19 -8.24 -19.58 8.75
CA PRO A 19 -8.29 -18.93 10.05
C PRO A 19 -7.27 -17.78 10.12
N GLY A 20 -7.67 -16.68 10.77
CA GLY A 20 -6.82 -15.49 10.92
C GLY A 20 -6.77 -14.59 9.69
N CYS A 21 -7.66 -14.76 8.70
CA CYS A 21 -7.79 -13.83 7.58
C CYS A 21 -8.15 -12.42 8.10
N PRO A 22 -7.35 -11.38 7.80
CA PRO A 22 -7.66 -10.01 8.23
C PRO A 22 -8.98 -9.49 7.65
N GLN A 23 -9.67 -8.64 8.42
CA GLN A 23 -10.85 -7.93 7.95
C GLN A 23 -10.44 -6.80 7.00
N PHE A 24 -10.74 -6.98 5.72
CA PHE A 24 -10.42 -6.02 4.66
C PHE A 24 -11.58 -5.99 3.66
N THR A 25 -11.63 -4.96 2.81
CA THR A 25 -12.69 -4.88 1.80
C THR A 25 -12.46 -5.92 0.69
N GLU A 26 -13.53 -6.40 0.08
CA GLU A 26 -13.42 -7.35 -1.05
C GLU A 26 -12.64 -6.73 -2.22
N THR A 27 -12.92 -5.46 -2.54
CA THR A 27 -12.19 -4.73 -3.60
C THR A 27 -10.71 -4.60 -3.27
N GLY A 28 -10.37 -4.28 -2.02
CA GLY A 28 -8.99 -4.21 -1.56
C GLY A 28 -8.27 -5.56 -1.67
N TRP A 29 -8.93 -6.66 -1.29
CA TRP A 29 -8.38 -8.00 -1.44
C TRP A 29 -8.10 -8.37 -2.89
N LYS A 30 -9.05 -8.10 -3.80
CA LYS A 30 -8.88 -8.41 -5.23
C LYS A 30 -7.68 -7.65 -5.82
N ALA A 31 -7.64 -6.33 -5.61
CA ALA A 31 -6.53 -5.50 -6.06
C ALA A 31 -5.18 -5.97 -5.48
N LEU A 32 -5.12 -6.24 -4.18
CA LEU A 32 -3.91 -6.77 -3.52
C LEU A 32 -3.45 -8.11 -4.13
N ILE A 33 -4.36 -9.05 -4.38
CA ILE A 33 -4.04 -10.36 -4.96
C ILE A 33 -3.53 -10.21 -6.40
N GLN A 34 -4.07 -9.25 -7.14
CA GLN A 34 -3.67 -8.96 -8.52
C GLN A 34 -2.37 -8.15 -8.61
N GLY A 35 -1.87 -7.63 -7.48
CA GLY A 35 -0.74 -6.70 -7.47
C GLY A 35 -1.11 -5.32 -8.00
N GLU A 36 -2.39 -4.99 -8.03
CA GLU A 36 -2.92 -3.70 -8.48
C GLU A 36 -2.92 -2.66 -7.35
N TYR A 37 -3.11 -1.40 -7.74
CA TYR A 37 -3.25 -0.31 -6.80
C TYR A 37 -4.47 -0.50 -5.88
N VAL A 38 -4.22 -0.53 -4.56
CA VAL A 38 -5.27 -0.48 -3.55
C VAL A 38 -5.54 0.96 -3.14
N ASP A 39 -6.76 1.44 -3.40
CA ASP A 39 -7.20 2.76 -2.95
C ASP A 39 -7.45 2.77 -1.45
N PHE A 40 -6.50 3.36 -0.74
CA PHE A 40 -6.48 3.45 0.71
C PHE A 40 -7.60 4.34 1.26
N ASP A 41 -7.99 5.41 0.57
CA ASP A 41 -9.09 6.28 1.01
C ASP A 41 -10.43 5.52 0.95
N SER A 42 -10.66 4.78 -0.14
CA SER A 42 -11.85 3.94 -0.31
C SER A 42 -11.93 2.84 0.76
N VAL A 43 -10.81 2.18 1.06
CA VAL A 43 -10.76 1.14 2.11
C VAL A 43 -10.99 1.76 3.50
N SER A 44 -10.31 2.86 3.81
CA SER A 44 -10.42 3.55 5.09
C SER A 44 -11.84 4.03 5.35
N GLN A 45 -12.48 4.61 4.33
CA GLN A 45 -13.87 5.06 4.44
C GLN A 45 -14.83 3.90 4.70
N ALA A 46 -14.63 2.75 4.04
CA ALA A 46 -15.50 1.58 4.18
C ALA A 46 -15.33 0.85 5.53
N LEU A 47 -14.11 0.80 6.08
CA LEU A 47 -13.82 0.05 7.30
C LEU A 47 -13.88 0.90 8.57
N PHE A 48 -13.48 2.17 8.49
CA PHE A 48 -13.28 3.02 9.65
C PHE A 48 -14.07 4.34 9.60
N GLY A 49 -14.67 4.68 8.45
CA GLY A 49 -15.51 5.87 8.31
C GLY A 49 -14.73 7.18 8.24
N TYR A 50 -13.42 7.17 7.98
CA TYR A 50 -12.59 8.37 7.90
C TYR A 50 -11.63 8.37 6.70
N ARG A 51 -11.14 9.57 6.35
CA ARG A 51 -10.06 9.79 5.39
C ARG A 51 -8.68 9.80 6.05
N ILE A 52 -7.65 9.45 5.27
CA ILE A 52 -6.27 9.43 5.73
C ILE A 52 -5.69 10.82 5.57
N THR A 53 -5.43 11.48 6.70
CA THR A 53 -4.98 12.89 6.71
C THR A 53 -3.74 13.11 7.57
N ASN A 54 -3.25 12.07 8.25
CA ASN A 54 -2.09 12.13 9.13
C ASN A 54 -1.34 10.79 9.18
N SER A 55 -0.18 10.81 9.82
CA SER A 55 0.69 9.64 9.96
C SER A 55 0.02 8.48 10.70
N ASP A 56 -0.71 8.73 11.79
CA ASP A 56 -1.35 7.67 12.58
C ASP A 56 -2.37 6.86 11.78
N ARG A 57 -3.26 7.56 11.04
CA ARG A 57 -4.26 6.92 10.17
C ARG A 57 -3.60 6.18 9.02
N TRP A 58 -2.55 6.77 8.44
CA TRP A 58 -1.77 6.10 7.40
C TRP A 58 -1.14 4.81 7.93
N HIS A 59 -0.53 4.86 9.13
CA HIS A 59 0.11 3.72 9.77
C HIS A 59 -0.88 2.61 10.12
N GLN A 60 -2.06 2.97 10.64
CA GLN A 60 -3.13 2.02 10.92
C GLN A 60 -3.55 1.26 9.66
N LEU A 61 -3.79 1.97 8.55
CA LEU A 61 -4.21 1.34 7.31
C LEU A 61 -3.08 0.55 6.63
N TRP A 62 -1.86 1.09 6.61
CA TRP A 62 -0.70 0.38 6.09
C TRP A 62 -0.48 -0.95 6.82
N SER A 63 -0.60 -0.96 8.15
CA SER A 63 -0.48 -2.16 8.96
C SER A 63 -1.52 -3.22 8.58
N LEU A 64 -2.75 -2.81 8.30
CA LEU A 64 -3.81 -3.71 7.81
C LEU A 64 -3.49 -4.24 6.40
N PHE A 65 -3.11 -3.37 5.47
CA PHE A 65 -2.71 -3.75 4.11
C PHE A 65 -1.54 -4.74 4.12
N ALA A 66 -0.47 -4.45 4.88
CA ALA A 66 0.70 -5.31 5.00
C ALA A 66 0.36 -6.64 5.67
N SER A 67 -0.55 -6.66 6.65
CA SER A 67 -1.06 -7.91 7.24
C SER A 67 -1.80 -8.77 6.20
N CYS A 68 -2.62 -8.15 5.35
CA CYS A 68 -3.27 -8.84 4.23
C CYS A 68 -2.24 -9.37 3.23
N GLY A 69 -1.24 -8.55 2.90
CA GLY A 69 -0.13 -8.91 2.02
C GLY A 69 0.65 -10.12 2.52
N ARG A 70 1.04 -10.13 3.80
CA ARG A 70 1.73 -11.27 4.45
C ARG A 70 0.86 -12.53 4.47
N PHE A 71 -0.43 -12.38 4.73
CA PHE A 71 -1.37 -13.50 4.76
C PHE A 71 -1.55 -14.16 3.39
N ALA A 72 -1.62 -13.35 2.32
CA ALA A 72 -1.72 -13.81 0.95
C ALA A 72 -0.38 -14.30 0.38
N PHE A 73 0.72 -13.62 0.71
CA PHE A 73 2.04 -13.81 0.12
C PHE A 73 3.10 -14.10 1.18
N ASN A 74 3.31 -15.39 1.46
CA ASN A 74 4.16 -15.86 2.55
C ASN A 74 5.64 -15.43 2.50
N LYS A 75 6.13 -14.89 1.37
CA LYS A 75 7.54 -14.48 1.18
C LYS A 75 7.75 -12.97 1.00
N ARG A 76 6.68 -12.17 0.90
CA ARG A 76 6.76 -10.71 0.65
C ARG A 76 6.66 -9.87 1.93
N GLY A 77 6.83 -10.48 3.10
CA GLY A 77 6.73 -9.76 4.38
C GLY A 77 7.74 -8.63 4.56
N PRO A 78 9.05 -8.86 4.30
CA PRO A 78 10.09 -7.87 4.57
C PRO A 78 9.96 -6.57 3.76
N GLU A 79 9.53 -6.64 2.50
CA GLU A 79 9.35 -5.44 1.66
C GLU A 79 8.33 -4.46 2.24
N PHE A 80 7.26 -4.97 2.89
CA PHE A 80 6.26 -4.10 3.52
C PHE A 80 6.79 -3.38 4.76
N ASP A 81 7.71 -4.01 5.50
CA ASP A 81 8.35 -3.38 6.66
C ASP A 81 9.35 -2.32 6.22
N THR A 82 10.19 -2.62 5.22
CA THR A 82 11.13 -1.66 4.63
C THR A 82 10.40 -0.42 4.12
N TYR A 83 9.29 -0.59 3.40
CA TYR A 83 8.50 0.54 2.91
C TYR A 83 7.79 1.31 4.03
N ALA A 84 7.32 0.62 5.08
CA ALA A 84 6.71 1.28 6.23
C ALA A 84 7.70 2.26 6.89
N GLU A 85 8.93 1.80 7.14
CA GLU A 85 9.98 2.61 7.75
C GLU A 85 10.40 3.77 6.85
N PHE A 86 10.46 3.55 5.53
CA PHE A 86 10.68 4.62 4.57
C PHE A 86 9.64 5.73 4.67
N ILE A 87 8.34 5.42 4.58
CA ILE A 87 7.28 6.44 4.64
C ILE A 87 7.20 7.09 6.04
N LYS A 88 7.42 6.33 7.12
CA LYS A 88 7.55 6.90 8.47
C LYS A 88 8.68 7.93 8.55
N GLY A 89 9.84 7.64 7.95
CA GLY A 89 10.95 8.58 7.83
C GLY A 89 10.54 9.87 7.12
N LEU A 90 9.73 9.77 6.06
CA LEU A 90 9.19 10.95 5.38
C LEU A 90 8.28 11.77 6.29
N PHE A 91 7.35 11.15 7.02
CA PHE A 91 6.50 11.85 7.99
C PHE A 91 7.29 12.54 9.10
N ILE A 92 8.43 11.98 9.52
CA ILE A 92 9.31 12.60 10.51
C ILE A 92 10.06 13.80 9.92
N SER A 93 10.38 13.76 8.62
CA SER A 93 11.19 14.77 7.95
C SER A 93 10.43 16.05 7.54
N THR A 94 9.10 16.09 7.71
CA THR A 94 8.28 17.23 7.27
C THR A 94 7.03 17.43 8.12
N ASP A 95 6.64 18.69 8.31
CA ASP A 95 5.38 19.08 8.95
C ASP A 95 4.19 19.08 7.97
N LEU A 96 4.38 18.57 6.75
CA LEU A 96 3.38 18.52 5.68
C LEU A 96 2.88 17.08 5.44
N PRO A 97 2.04 16.52 6.35
CA PRO A 97 1.61 15.11 6.24
C PRO A 97 0.82 14.82 4.96
N HIS A 98 0.10 15.80 4.42
CA HIS A 98 -0.64 15.66 3.17
C HIS A 98 0.29 15.39 1.96
N ASN A 99 1.49 15.98 1.95
CA ASN A 99 2.47 15.74 0.89
C ASN A 99 3.06 14.33 0.97
N VAL A 100 3.31 13.82 2.17
CA VAL A 100 3.76 12.44 2.37
C VAL A 100 2.69 11.45 1.92
N ILE A 101 1.42 11.69 2.26
CA ILE A 101 0.29 10.86 1.82
C ILE A 101 0.14 10.88 0.29
N ALA A 102 0.30 12.04 -0.35
CA ALA A 102 0.27 12.16 -1.80
C ALA A 102 1.46 11.44 -2.46
N CYS A 103 2.66 11.55 -1.89
CA CYS A 103 3.86 10.83 -2.33
C CYS A 103 3.66 9.31 -2.26
N ASP A 104 3.22 8.79 -1.10
CA ASP A 104 2.88 7.38 -0.90
C ASP A 104 1.84 6.89 -1.93
N LYS A 105 0.78 7.69 -2.14
CA LYS A 105 -0.25 7.38 -3.12
C LYS A 105 0.33 7.23 -4.52
N ALA A 106 1.17 8.15 -4.95
CA ALA A 106 1.83 8.10 -6.25
C ALA A 106 2.75 6.88 -6.41
N ILE A 107 3.53 6.55 -5.36
CA ILE A 107 4.40 5.36 -5.35
C ILE A 107 3.56 4.09 -5.48
N ARG A 108 2.51 3.93 -4.66
CA ARG A 108 1.64 2.75 -4.70
C ARG A 108 0.89 2.63 -6.02
N THR A 109 0.48 3.74 -6.62
CA THR A 109 -0.12 3.73 -7.96
C THR A 109 0.87 3.23 -8.99
N TYR A 110 2.12 3.71 -8.96
CA TYR A 110 3.17 3.23 -9.85
C TYR A 110 3.49 1.74 -9.66
N LEU A 111 3.62 1.28 -8.41
CA LEU A 111 3.83 -0.14 -8.12
C LEU A 111 2.66 -1.00 -8.59
N GLY A 112 1.44 -0.46 -8.59
CA GLY A 112 0.25 -1.13 -9.13
C GLY A 112 0.20 -1.24 -10.65
N THR A 113 1.06 -0.54 -11.40
CA THR A 113 1.12 -0.59 -12.87
C THR A 113 2.30 -1.38 -13.41
N THR A 114 3.21 -1.83 -12.55
CA THR A 114 4.42 -2.58 -12.94
C THR A 114 4.59 -3.84 -12.11
N THR A 115 5.27 -4.84 -12.68
CA THR A 115 5.69 -6.07 -11.96
C THR A 115 7.20 -6.14 -11.76
N GLU A 116 7.93 -5.12 -12.21
CA GLU A 116 9.39 -5.09 -12.21
C GLU A 116 9.96 -4.65 -10.86
N TYR A 117 9.16 -3.96 -10.04
CA TYR A 117 9.60 -3.33 -8.80
C TYR A 117 8.73 -3.76 -7.62
N LEU A 118 9.37 -3.86 -6.46
CA LEU A 118 8.77 -4.21 -5.19
C LEU A 118 8.82 -3.02 -4.22
N PHE A 119 8.19 -3.18 -3.05
CA PHE A 119 8.11 -2.14 -2.03
C PHE A 119 9.47 -1.79 -1.39
N ASP A 120 10.48 -2.65 -1.51
CA ASP A 120 11.85 -2.45 -1.02
C ASP A 120 12.81 -1.83 -2.05
N ASP A 121 12.36 -1.58 -3.29
CA ASP A 121 13.14 -0.87 -4.33
C ASP A 121 13.15 0.66 -4.10
N LEU A 122 13.50 1.08 -2.88
CA LEU A 122 13.36 2.47 -2.41
C LEU A 122 14.08 3.51 -3.28
N HIS A 123 15.19 3.11 -3.93
CA HIS A 123 15.96 3.96 -4.83
C HIS A 123 15.12 4.46 -6.03
N MET A 124 14.13 3.69 -6.47
CA MET A 124 13.23 4.08 -7.56
C MET A 124 12.22 5.15 -7.14
N PHE A 125 12.06 5.39 -5.83
CA PHE A 125 11.04 6.29 -5.30
C PHE A 125 11.52 7.74 -5.12
N GLN A 126 12.80 8.03 -5.36
CA GLN A 126 13.37 9.37 -5.22
C GLN A 126 12.63 10.42 -6.06
N ARG A 127 12.20 10.05 -7.27
CA ARG A 127 11.45 10.97 -8.15
C ARG A 127 10.12 11.42 -7.56
N PHE A 128 9.44 10.56 -6.78
CA PHE A 128 8.20 10.93 -6.11
C PHE A 128 8.47 11.84 -4.91
N GLN A 129 9.54 11.58 -4.16
CA GLN A 129 9.97 12.50 -3.10
C GLN A 129 10.26 13.89 -3.66
N GLN A 130 10.96 13.97 -4.81
CA GLN A 130 11.24 15.25 -5.47
C GLN A 130 9.96 15.96 -5.91
N ALA A 131 9.00 15.24 -6.49
CA ALA A 131 7.75 15.82 -6.93
C ALA A 131 6.89 16.32 -5.76
N TYR A 132 6.81 15.56 -4.66
CA TYR A 132 5.84 15.83 -3.59
C TYR A 132 6.38 16.49 -2.33
N LEU A 133 7.68 16.36 -2.03
CA LEU A 133 8.25 16.82 -0.77
C LEU A 133 9.16 18.04 -0.92
N ILE A 134 9.63 18.33 -2.14
CA ILE A 134 10.47 19.50 -2.40
C ILE A 134 9.57 20.69 -2.78
N PRO A 135 9.76 21.88 -2.17
CA PRO A 135 9.10 23.10 -2.60
C PRO A 135 9.34 23.38 -4.09
N GLY A 136 8.27 23.49 -4.87
CA GLY A 136 8.35 23.72 -6.32
C GLY A 136 8.46 22.46 -7.19
N GLY A 137 8.30 21.26 -6.61
CA GLY A 137 8.15 20.02 -7.37
C GLY A 137 6.97 20.07 -8.35
N ILE A 138 7.15 19.54 -9.56
CA ILE A 138 6.08 19.42 -10.56
C ILE A 138 5.44 18.04 -10.40
N HIS A 139 4.13 18.02 -10.20
CA HIS A 139 3.32 16.81 -10.21
C HIS A 139 2.72 16.63 -11.62
N TYR A 140 2.93 15.47 -12.24
CA TYR A 140 2.32 15.08 -13.51
C TYR A 140 1.21 14.05 -13.28
#